data_AF-A0A914YFK5-F1
#
_entry.id   AF-A0A914YFK5-F1
#
_cell.length_a   1.000
_cell.length_b   1.000
_cell.length_c   1.000
_cell.angle_alpha   90.00
_cell.angle_beta   90.00
_cell.angle_gamma   90.00
#
_symmetry.space_group_name_H-M   'P 1'
#
loop_
_entity.id
_entity.type
_entity.pdbx_description
1 polymer ?
#
loop_
_entity_poly.entity_id
_entity_poly.type
_entity_poly.pdbx_seq_one_letter_code
_entity_poly.pdbx_strand_id
1 'polypeptide(L)'
;MEIEQPIDMTFPNTFCKQCTYIALLPIMFPLYLTLPDVKKPHRKKFVIFSFIGSILWIAFYSYLMVWWATTIGVTIGIPTEIMGLTILAAGTSIPDLITSVIVARKGLGDMAVSSSIGSNLFDICVGLPLPWLFYFIYFYAAKGTVTLISVTSNGLVCSVGMLFAMLLILVISIGLSKWKMSKRFGIVMMGAYVVFCVISVILEMNIISCPLRMVGGSC
;
A
#
# COMPACT_ATOMS: atom_id res chain seq x y z
N MET A 1 0.46 -26.91 -1.95
CA MET A 1 1.59 -26.41 -1.15
C MET A 1 2.76 -26.29 -2.11
N GLU A 2 3.03 -25.09 -2.62
CA GLU A 2 4.25 -24.88 -3.41
C GLU A 2 5.44 -25.14 -2.50
N ILE A 3 6.34 -26.03 -2.93
CA ILE A 3 7.59 -26.28 -2.22
C ILE A 3 8.39 -24.99 -2.32
N GLU A 4 8.45 -24.22 -1.24
CA GLU A 4 9.23 -22.99 -1.20
C GLU A 4 10.71 -23.32 -1.40
N GLN A 5 11.19 -23.09 -2.61
CA GLN A 5 12.58 -23.30 -2.97
C GLN A 5 13.47 -22.28 -2.24
N PRO A 6 14.70 -22.68 -1.85
CA PRO A 6 15.70 -21.76 -1.31
C PRO A 6 16.00 -20.65 -2.33
N ILE A 7 16.60 -19.55 -1.87
CA ILE A 7 16.98 -18.46 -2.77
C ILE A 7 18.06 -18.98 -3.74
N ASP A 8 17.67 -19.26 -4.99
CA ASP A 8 18.59 -19.69 -6.04
C ASP A 8 19.39 -18.48 -6.56
N MET A 9 20.68 -18.45 -6.23
CA MET A 9 21.64 -17.47 -6.75
C MET A 9 22.26 -17.89 -8.09
N THR A 10 21.68 -18.86 -8.78
CA THR A 10 22.21 -19.36 -10.05
C THR A 10 22.03 -18.31 -11.14
N PHE A 11 23.10 -18.06 -11.90
CA PHE A 11 23.07 -17.07 -12.98
C PHE A 11 22.09 -17.54 -14.06
N PRO A 12 21.07 -16.73 -14.42
CA PRO A 12 20.03 -17.18 -15.34
C PRO A 12 20.54 -17.19 -16.80
N ASN A 13 20.00 -18.09 -17.63
CA ASN A 13 20.43 -18.28 -19.01
C ASN A 13 19.76 -17.34 -20.04
N THR A 14 18.69 -16.62 -19.65
CA THR A 14 17.93 -15.75 -20.55
C THR A 14 18.35 -14.29 -20.35
N PHE A 15 18.59 -13.55 -21.44
CA PHE A 15 19.05 -12.15 -21.42
C PHE A 15 18.19 -11.25 -20.51
N CYS A 16 16.85 -11.33 -20.61
CA CYS A 16 15.95 -10.55 -19.76
C CYS A 16 16.12 -10.88 -18.26
N LYS A 17 16.32 -12.15 -17.91
CA LYS A 17 16.53 -12.58 -16.52
C LYS A 17 17.91 -12.17 -16.01
N GLN A 18 18.92 -12.12 -16.88
CA GLN A 18 20.27 -11.66 -16.54
C GLN A 18 20.27 -10.17 -16.20
N CYS A 19 19.61 -9.34 -17.01
CA CYS A 19 19.46 -7.91 -16.72
C CYS A 19 18.74 -7.67 -15.39
N THR A 20 17.64 -8.38 -15.13
CA THR A 20 16.92 -8.29 -13.86
C THR A 20 17.78 -8.77 -12.68
N TYR A 21 18.52 -9.87 -12.83
CA TYR A 21 19.42 -10.37 -11.80
C TYR A 21 20.51 -9.36 -11.45
N ILE A 22 21.16 -8.77 -12.45
CA ILE A 22 22.21 -7.75 -12.26
C ILE A 22 21.64 -6.50 -11.58
N ALA A 23 20.42 -6.07 -11.96
CA ALA A 23 19.76 -4.91 -11.36
C ALA A 23 19.36 -5.14 -9.89
N LEU A 24 18.91 -6.35 -9.52
CA LEU A 24 18.55 -6.69 -8.14
C LEU A 24 19.73 -7.13 -7.27
N LEU A 25 20.87 -7.50 -7.86
CA LEU A 25 22.06 -7.94 -7.15
C LEU A 25 22.51 -7.00 -6.00
N PRO A 26 22.58 -5.66 -6.17
CA PRO A 26 22.99 -4.76 -5.08
C PRO A 26 22.04 -4.78 -3.87
N ILE A 27 20.78 -5.17 -4.06
CA ILE A 27 19.76 -5.29 -3.01
C ILE A 27 19.79 -6.71 -2.41
N MET A 28 19.91 -7.73 -3.27
CA MET A 28 19.87 -9.13 -2.87
C MET A 28 21.14 -9.57 -2.14
N PHE A 29 22.30 -9.01 -2.48
CA PHE A 29 23.58 -9.34 -1.85
C PHE A 29 23.63 -9.01 -0.35
N PRO A 30 23.33 -7.77 0.11
CA PRO A 30 23.31 -7.46 1.53
C PRO A 30 22.18 -8.21 2.27
N LEU A 31 21.04 -8.44 1.61
CA LEU A 31 19.95 -9.23 2.19
C LEU A 31 20.36 -10.69 2.44
N TYR A 32 21.06 -11.32 1.48
CA TYR A 32 21.56 -12.68 1.63
C TYR A 32 22.64 -12.82 2.69
N LEU A 33 23.50 -11.81 2.85
CA LEU A 33 24.56 -11.82 3.85
C LEU A 33 23.99 -11.68 5.28
N THR A 34 22.94 -10.87 5.44
CA THR A 34 22.39 -10.51 6.75
C THR A 34 21.22 -11.39 7.19
N LEU A 35 20.43 -11.95 6.26
CA LEU A 35 19.30 -12.83 6.57
C LEU A 35 19.67 -14.30 6.36
N PRO A 36 19.71 -15.12 7.43
CA PRO A 36 19.94 -16.54 7.28
C PRO A 36 18.72 -17.21 6.62
N ASP A 37 18.95 -17.88 5.49
CA ASP A 37 17.92 -18.66 4.81
C ASP A 37 17.45 -19.85 5.67
N VAL A 38 16.23 -19.72 6.19
CA VAL A 38 15.57 -20.67 7.10
C VAL A 38 14.98 -21.88 6.37
N LYS A 39 14.92 -21.84 5.03
CA LYS A 39 14.47 -22.96 4.20
C LYS A 39 15.46 -24.12 4.25
N LYS A 40 16.74 -23.83 4.56
CA LYS A 40 17.78 -24.86 4.79
C LYS A 40 17.57 -25.53 6.16
N PRO A 41 17.55 -26.87 6.25
CA PRO A 41 17.25 -27.60 7.48
C PRO A 41 18.19 -27.26 8.64
N HIS A 42 19.45 -26.93 8.35
CA HIS A 42 20.46 -26.56 9.36
C HIS A 42 20.23 -25.18 10.00
N ARG A 43 19.48 -24.28 9.34
CA ARG A 43 19.26 -22.88 9.78
C ARG A 43 17.87 -22.62 10.36
N LYS A 44 17.04 -23.66 10.48
CA LYS A 44 15.67 -23.57 11.07
C LYS A 44 15.62 -23.03 12.50
N LYS A 45 16.73 -23.05 13.25
CA LYS A 45 16.79 -22.47 14.61
C LYS A 45 16.81 -20.94 14.60
N PHE A 46 17.14 -20.31 13.48
CA PHE A 46 17.28 -18.85 13.35
C PHE A 46 16.03 -18.16 12.80
N VAL A 47 14.84 -18.79 12.85
CA VAL A 47 13.56 -18.20 12.37
C VAL A 47 13.33 -16.82 12.98
N ILE A 48 13.42 -16.70 14.31
CA ILE A 48 13.15 -15.44 15.01
C ILE A 48 14.14 -14.35 14.58
N PHE A 49 15.42 -14.70 14.44
CA PHE A 49 16.44 -13.76 13.97
C PHE A 49 16.18 -13.31 12.52
N SER A 50 15.85 -14.24 11.62
CA SER A 50 15.52 -13.91 10.24
C SER A 50 14.25 -13.05 10.12
N PHE A 51 13.28 -13.26 11.01
CA PHE A 51 12.05 -12.49 11.06
C PHE A 51 12.31 -11.05 11.50
N ILE A 52 13.02 -10.87 12.62
CA ILE A 52 13.41 -9.53 13.11
C ILE A 52 14.29 -8.82 12.08
N GLY A 53 15.26 -9.52 11.50
CA GLY A 53 16.11 -8.97 10.45
C GLY A 53 15.30 -8.52 9.24
N SER A 54 14.29 -9.29 8.83
CA SER A 54 13.41 -8.92 7.70
C SER A 54 12.62 -7.65 8.01
N ILE A 55 12.09 -7.53 9.23
CA ILE A 55 11.40 -6.30 9.68
C ILE A 55 12.33 -5.09 9.63
N LEU A 56 13.57 -5.22 10.11
CA LEU A 56 14.55 -4.12 10.07
C LEU A 56 14.89 -3.71 8.64
N TRP A 57 15.05 -4.67 7.73
CA TRP A 57 15.28 -4.38 6.31
C TRP A 57 14.09 -3.70 5.65
N ILE A 58 12.87 -4.16 5.93
CA ILE A 58 11.65 -3.51 5.44
C ILE A 58 11.60 -2.06 5.96
N ALA A 59 11.87 -1.83 7.25
CA ALA A 59 11.92 -0.47 7.82
C ALA A 59 12.98 0.41 7.14
N PHE A 60 14.18 -0.14 6.88
CA PHE A 60 15.25 0.58 6.19
C PHE A 60 14.87 0.93 4.74
N TYR A 61 14.32 -0.02 3.97
CA TYR A 61 13.88 0.24 2.61
C TYR A 61 12.71 1.22 2.56
N SER A 62 11.75 1.14 3.49
CA SER A 62 10.66 2.09 3.60
C SER A 62 11.17 3.51 3.87
N TYR A 63 12.17 3.67 4.75
CA TYR A 63 12.80 4.98 4.98
C TYR A 63 13.47 5.54 3.71
N LEU A 64 14.27 4.72 3.02
CA LEU A 64 14.92 5.13 1.77
C LEU A 64 13.90 5.49 0.69
N MET A 65 12.83 4.71 0.54
CA MET A 65 11.76 4.97 -0.41
C MET A 65 11.10 6.34 -0.17
N VAL A 66 10.75 6.64 1.09
CA VAL A 66 10.16 7.93 1.45
C VAL A 66 11.15 9.06 1.19
N TRP A 67 12.41 8.90 1.60
CA TRP A 67 13.44 9.92 1.43
C TRP A 67 13.73 10.24 -0.04
N TRP A 68 13.84 9.22 -0.90
CA TRP A 68 14.03 9.43 -2.33
C TRP A 68 12.81 10.07 -2.98
N ALA A 69 11.62 9.61 -2.64
CA ALA A 69 10.39 10.18 -3.20
C ALA A 69 10.20 11.65 -2.80
N THR A 70 10.51 12.04 -1.55
CA THR A 70 10.44 13.45 -1.15
C THR A 70 11.53 14.28 -1.82
N THR A 71 12.75 13.75 -1.95
CA THR A 71 13.84 14.43 -2.66
C THR A 71 13.49 14.69 -4.12
N ILE A 72 12.93 13.70 -4.81
CA ILE A 72 12.44 13.83 -6.20
C ILE A 72 11.27 14.81 -6.29
N GLY A 73 10.36 14.79 -5.31
CA GLY A 73 9.25 15.76 -5.26
C GLY A 73 9.75 17.20 -5.20
N VAL A 74 10.71 17.48 -4.32
CA VAL A 74 11.32 18.80 -4.16
C VAL A 74 12.06 19.24 -5.42
N THR A 75 12.75 18.34 -6.13
CA THR A 75 13.47 18.72 -7.37
C THR A 75 12.54 18.99 -8.55
N ILE A 76 11.39 18.31 -8.62
CA ILE A 76 10.39 18.51 -9.67
C ILE A 76 9.40 19.64 -9.32
N GLY A 77 9.39 20.11 -8.07
CA GLY A 77 8.46 21.14 -7.58
C GLY A 77 7.06 20.60 -7.25
N ILE A 78 6.93 19.29 -7.01
CA ILE A 78 5.69 18.64 -6.61
C ILE A 78 5.65 18.57 -5.06
N PRO A 79 4.55 19.01 -4.43
CA PRO A 79 4.37 18.91 -2.98
C PRO A 79 4.56 17.48 -2.45
N THR A 80 5.19 17.35 -1.29
CA THR A 80 5.50 16.05 -0.67
C THR A 80 4.25 15.24 -0.35
N GLU A 81 3.12 15.91 -0.10
CA GLU A 81 1.82 15.32 0.17
C GLU A 81 1.30 14.58 -1.08
N ILE A 82 1.41 15.20 -2.26
CA ILE A 82 0.99 14.60 -3.53
C ILE A 82 1.88 13.41 -3.86
N MET A 83 3.20 13.52 -3.65
CA MET A 83 4.13 12.40 -3.84
C MET A 83 3.76 11.20 -2.95
N GLY A 84 3.42 11.45 -1.69
CA GLY A 84 2.90 10.47 -0.73
C GLY A 84 1.63 9.78 -1.20
N LEU A 85 0.64 10.59 -1.60
CA LEU A 85 -0.69 10.11 -2.01
C LEU A 85 -0.70 9.36 -3.36
N THR A 86 0.32 9.57 -4.20
CA THR A 86 0.35 9.00 -5.56
C THR A 86 1.43 7.93 -5.72
N ILE A 87 2.70 8.34 -5.74
CA ILE A 87 3.82 7.45 -6.08
C ILE A 87 4.06 6.43 -4.97
N LEU A 88 4.06 6.87 -3.71
CA LEU A 88 4.25 5.94 -2.59
C LEU A 88 3.04 5.00 -2.45
N ALA A 89 1.82 5.54 -2.51
CA ALA A 89 0.59 4.76 -2.42
C ALA A 89 0.46 3.72 -3.56
N ALA A 90 0.84 4.09 -4.79
CA ALA A 90 0.89 3.14 -5.91
C ALA A 90 2.00 2.10 -5.70
N GLY A 91 3.17 2.52 -5.20
CA GLY A 91 4.30 1.66 -4.92
C GLY A 91 4.00 0.53 -3.94
N THR A 92 3.21 0.80 -2.89
CA THR A 92 2.78 -0.23 -1.93
C THR A 92 1.67 -1.13 -2.47
N SER A 93 0.77 -0.59 -3.31
CA SER A 93 -0.38 -1.35 -3.84
C SER A 93 -0.03 -2.30 -5.00
N ILE A 94 1.03 -2.02 -5.77
CA ILE A 94 1.44 -2.85 -6.91
C ILE A 94 1.84 -4.27 -6.49
N PRO A 95 2.69 -4.49 -5.47
CA PRO A 95 3.00 -5.83 -4.96
C PRO A 95 1.76 -6.62 -4.54
N ASP A 96 0.84 -5.97 -3.83
CA ASP A 96 -0.41 -6.59 -3.37
C ASP A 96 -1.31 -6.98 -4.55
N LEU A 97 -1.38 -6.13 -5.58
CA LEU A 97 -2.09 -6.46 -6.81
C LEU A 97 -1.49 -7.70 -7.48
N ILE A 98 -0.16 -7.78 -7.58
CA ILE A 98 0.54 -8.90 -8.20
C ILE A 98 0.25 -10.20 -7.42
N THR A 99 0.36 -10.18 -6.10
CA THR A 99 0.11 -11.36 -5.27
C THR A 99 -1.35 -11.81 -5.35
N SER A 100 -2.31 -10.89 -5.25
CA SER A 100 -3.74 -11.19 -5.41
C SER A 100 -4.06 -11.75 -6.80
N VAL A 101 -3.46 -11.24 -7.88
CA VAL A 101 -3.66 -11.77 -9.23
C VAL A 101 -3.08 -13.18 -9.37
N ILE A 102 -1.91 -13.45 -8.81
CA ILE A 102 -1.30 -14.80 -8.82
C ILE A 102 -2.20 -15.80 -8.10
N VAL A 103 -2.71 -15.45 -6.91
CA VAL A 103 -3.60 -16.31 -6.12
C VAL A 103 -4.94 -16.52 -6.83
N ALA A 104 -5.51 -15.48 -7.44
CA ALA A 104 -6.73 -15.58 -8.23
C ALA A 104 -6.56 -16.51 -9.44
N ARG A 105 -5.42 -16.43 -10.15
CA ARG A 105 -5.10 -17.33 -11.28
C ARG A 105 -4.95 -18.79 -10.87
N LYS A 106 -4.60 -19.06 -9.62
CA LYS A 106 -4.55 -20.42 -9.04
C LYS A 106 -5.93 -20.98 -8.68
N GLY A 107 -7.01 -20.27 -9.00
CA GLY A 107 -8.38 -20.67 -8.67
C GLY A 107 -8.81 -20.33 -7.24
N LEU A 108 -7.96 -19.64 -6.47
CA LEU A 108 -8.21 -19.24 -5.09
C LEU A 108 -8.75 -17.80 -5.03
N GLY A 109 -9.82 -17.52 -5.78
CA GLY A 109 -10.39 -16.18 -5.90
C GLY A 109 -10.85 -15.59 -4.57
N ASP A 110 -11.46 -16.40 -3.71
CA ASP A 110 -11.94 -15.96 -2.38
C ASP A 110 -10.77 -15.52 -1.48
N MET A 111 -9.64 -16.20 -1.58
CA MET A 111 -8.41 -15.84 -0.86
C MET A 111 -7.79 -14.55 -1.42
N ALA A 112 -7.80 -14.36 -2.74
CA ALA A 112 -7.29 -13.15 -3.37
C ALA A 112 -8.10 -11.90 -2.94
N VAL A 113 -9.42 -12.06 -2.82
CA VAL A 113 -10.35 -10.99 -2.44
C VAL A 113 -10.26 -10.71 -0.94
N SER A 114 -10.19 -11.74 -0.10
CA SER A 114 -10.04 -11.54 1.35
C SER A 114 -8.69 -10.90 1.70
N SER A 115 -7.61 -11.26 0.99
CA SER A 115 -6.29 -10.63 1.17
C SER A 115 -6.32 -9.15 0.79
N SER A 116 -6.92 -8.81 -0.35
CA SER A 116 -6.97 -7.42 -0.84
C SER A 116 -7.87 -6.52 0.01
N ILE A 117 -9.00 -7.03 0.52
CA ILE A 117 -9.86 -6.28 1.45
C ILE A 117 -9.19 -6.18 2.83
N GLY A 118 -8.55 -7.26 3.28
CA GLY A 118 -7.91 -7.34 4.59
C GLY A 118 -6.71 -6.39 4.74
N SER A 119 -5.86 -6.26 3.72
CA SER A 119 -4.72 -5.34 3.76
C SER A 119 -5.16 -3.88 3.90
N ASN A 120 -6.13 -3.44 3.09
CA ASN A 120 -6.68 -2.08 3.17
C ASN A 120 -7.36 -1.80 4.51
N LEU A 121 -8.08 -2.77 5.07
CA LEU A 121 -8.67 -2.64 6.41
C LEU A 121 -7.60 -2.56 7.50
N PHE A 122 -6.54 -3.36 7.39
CA PHE A 122 -5.41 -3.32 8.32
C PHE A 122 -4.68 -1.97 8.27
N ASP A 123 -4.45 -1.42 7.09
CA ASP A 123 -3.81 -0.11 6.92
C ASP A 123 -4.63 1.01 7.57
N ILE A 124 -5.95 0.99 7.42
CA ILE A 124 -6.83 2.02 8.01
C ILE A 124 -6.97 1.84 9.53
N CYS A 125 -7.15 0.61 10.01
CA CYS A 125 -7.41 0.33 11.43
C CYS A 125 -6.14 0.30 12.28
N VAL A 126 -5.01 -0.10 11.71
CA VAL A 126 -3.74 -0.33 12.43
C VAL A 126 -2.63 0.54 11.86
N GLY A 127 -2.48 0.60 10.54
CA GLY A 127 -1.41 1.35 9.86
C GLY A 127 -1.45 2.86 10.12
N LEU A 128 -2.63 3.49 10.08
CA LEU A 128 -2.81 4.92 10.35
C LEU A 128 -2.79 5.27 11.85
N PRO A 129 -3.52 4.55 12.74
CA PRO A 129 -3.62 4.97 14.14
C PRO A 129 -2.37 4.67 14.96
N LEU A 130 -1.61 3.60 14.65
CA LEU A 130 -0.43 3.24 15.43
C LEU A 130 0.68 4.32 15.41
N PRO A 131 1.13 4.84 14.26
CA PRO A 131 2.12 5.92 14.24
C PRO A 131 1.63 7.17 14.98
N TRP A 132 0.35 7.50 14.84
CA TRP A 132 -0.25 8.65 15.52
C TRP A 132 -0.30 8.46 17.04
N LEU A 133 -0.61 7.25 17.51
CA LEU A 133 -0.57 6.88 18.93
C LEU A 133 0.85 6.97 19.49
N PHE A 134 1.86 6.45 18.79
CA PHE A 134 3.26 6.60 19.21
C PHE A 134 3.70 8.06 19.26
N TYR A 135 3.30 8.86 18.27
CA TYR A 135 3.56 10.30 18.24
C TYR A 135 2.91 11.00 19.45
N PHE A 136 1.66 10.68 19.76
CA PHE A 136 0.94 11.22 20.91
C PHE A 136 1.59 10.85 22.24
N ILE A 137 1.95 9.58 22.44
CA ILE A 137 2.60 9.11 23.66
C ILE A 137 3.94 9.82 23.86
N TYR A 138 4.75 9.91 22.80
CA TYR A 138 6.05 10.59 22.85
C TYR A 138 5.90 12.08 23.19
N PHE A 139 5.00 12.79 22.49
CA PHE A 139 4.82 14.22 22.69
C PHE A 139 4.16 14.55 24.04
N TYR A 140 3.20 13.73 24.46
CA TYR A 140 2.59 13.81 25.79
C TYR A 140 3.63 13.62 26.89
N ALA A 141 4.50 12.61 26.77
CA ALA A 141 5.58 12.36 27.73
C ALA A 141 6.64 13.47 27.74
N ALA A 142 6.95 14.07 26.58
CA ALA A 142 7.98 15.08 26.45
C ALA A 142 7.53 16.51 26.83
N LYS A 143 6.27 16.88 26.54
CA LYS A 143 5.80 18.27 26.67
C LYS A 143 4.52 18.44 27.50
N GLY A 144 3.90 17.36 27.98
CA GLY A 144 2.70 17.40 28.84
C GLY A 144 1.48 18.07 28.20
N THR A 145 1.52 18.35 26.90
CA THR A 145 0.47 19.08 26.17
C THR A 145 0.09 18.35 24.90
N VAL A 146 -1.22 18.35 24.62
CA VAL A 146 -1.86 17.63 23.53
C VAL A 146 -1.98 18.62 22.37
N THR A 147 -1.09 18.58 21.37
CA THR A 147 -1.24 19.44 20.19
C THR A 147 -2.35 18.90 19.31
N LEU A 148 -3.48 19.60 19.26
CA LEU A 148 -4.55 19.31 18.31
C LEU A 148 -4.11 19.78 16.92
N ILE A 149 -3.72 18.82 16.07
CA ILE A 149 -3.41 19.10 14.65
C ILE A 149 -4.75 19.25 13.93
N SER A 150 -5.09 20.48 13.55
CA SER A 150 -6.31 20.76 12.79
C SER A 150 -6.14 20.30 11.34
N VAL A 151 -6.78 19.19 11.00
CA VAL A 151 -6.86 18.70 9.62
C VAL A 151 -7.96 19.49 8.90
N THR A 152 -7.63 20.66 8.38
CA THR A 152 -8.54 21.48 7.58
C THR A 152 -8.07 21.47 6.12
N SER A 153 -8.80 20.76 5.27
CA SER A 153 -8.61 20.78 3.82
C SER A 153 -9.95 20.97 3.15
N ASN A 154 -10.05 21.95 2.25
CA ASN A 154 -11.28 22.34 1.57
C ASN A 154 -11.93 21.20 0.76
N GLY A 155 -11.17 20.15 0.41
CA GLY A 155 -11.64 18.96 -0.29
C GLY A 155 -11.84 17.71 0.57
N LEU A 156 -11.53 17.72 1.87
CA LEU A 156 -11.52 16.51 2.71
C LEU A 156 -12.90 15.84 2.76
N VAL A 157 -13.96 16.63 2.93
CA VAL A 157 -15.35 16.13 3.00
C VAL A 157 -15.76 15.45 1.70
N CYS A 158 -15.39 16.03 0.56
CA CYS A 158 -15.65 15.43 -0.75
C CYS A 158 -14.85 14.15 -0.95
N SER A 159 -13.56 14.15 -0.65
CA SER A 159 -12.70 12.96 -0.80
C SER A 159 -13.19 11.81 0.07
N VAL A 160 -13.55 12.06 1.33
CA VAL A 160 -14.15 11.07 2.22
C VAL A 160 -15.50 10.59 1.70
N GLY A 161 -16.36 11.50 1.21
CA GLY A 161 -17.65 11.14 0.63
C GLY A 161 -17.52 10.25 -0.62
N MET A 162 -16.57 10.55 -1.50
CA MET A 162 -16.29 9.74 -2.69
C MET A 162 -15.75 8.35 -2.31
N LEU A 163 -14.83 8.26 -1.34
CA LEU A 163 -14.32 6.98 -0.84
C LEU A 163 -15.45 6.12 -0.25
N PHE A 164 -16.36 6.73 0.52
CA PHE A 164 -17.51 6.04 1.05
C PHE A 164 -18.45 5.54 -0.05
N ALA A 165 -18.69 6.35 -1.09
CA ALA A 165 -19.47 5.93 -2.25
C ALA A 165 -18.84 4.74 -2.99
N MET A 166 -17.52 4.75 -3.19
CA MET A 166 -16.80 3.62 -3.80
C MET A 166 -16.93 2.34 -2.96
N LEU A 167 -16.86 2.46 -1.63
CA LEU A 167 -17.07 1.34 -0.72
C LEU A 167 -18.50 0.79 -0.82
N LEU A 168 -19.51 1.65 -0.89
CA LEU A 168 -20.90 1.22 -1.09
C LEU A 168 -21.08 0.48 -2.42
N ILE A 169 -20.52 1.00 -3.51
CA ILE A 169 -20.56 0.35 -4.83
C ILE A 169 -19.92 -1.04 -4.77
N LEU A 170 -18.78 -1.17 -4.07
CA LEU A 170 -18.11 -2.44 -3.85
C LEU A 170 -19.02 -3.43 -3.10
N VAL A 171 -19.60 -3.02 -1.97
CA VAL A 171 -20.46 -3.89 -1.14
C VAL A 171 -21.72 -4.32 -1.90
N ILE A 172 -22.37 -3.38 -2.60
CA ILE A 172 -23.54 -3.65 -3.44
C ILE A 172 -23.16 -4.64 -4.56
N SER A 173 -22.04 -4.43 -5.23
CA SER A 173 -21.57 -5.30 -6.31
C SER A 173 -21.27 -6.72 -5.84
N ILE A 174 -20.72 -6.88 -4.63
CA ILE A 174 -20.49 -8.19 -4.00
C ILE A 174 -21.83 -8.86 -3.67
N GLY A 175 -22.78 -8.11 -3.10
CA GLY A 175 -24.12 -8.60 -2.77
C GLY A 175 -24.89 -9.08 -4.00
N LEU A 176 -24.90 -8.28 -5.07
CA LEU A 176 -25.54 -8.63 -6.35
C LEU A 176 -24.87 -9.83 -7.03
N SER A 177 -23.56 -10.00 -6.85
CA SER A 177 -22.81 -11.13 -7.42
C SER A 177 -22.97 -12.43 -6.63
N LYS A 178 -23.77 -12.44 -5.54
CA LYS A 178 -23.99 -13.62 -4.66
C LYS A 178 -22.66 -14.29 -4.26
N TRP A 179 -21.64 -13.48 -3.97
CA TRP A 179 -20.29 -13.95 -3.63
C TRP A 179 -19.60 -14.81 -4.71
N LYS A 180 -20.03 -14.72 -5.98
CA LYS A 180 -19.39 -15.42 -7.09
C LYS A 180 -18.52 -14.48 -7.91
N MET A 181 -17.23 -14.79 -8.01
CA MET A 181 -16.28 -14.08 -8.84
C MET A 181 -16.54 -14.35 -10.33
N SER A 182 -17.26 -13.45 -10.99
CA SER A 182 -17.54 -13.51 -12.43
C SER A 182 -16.72 -12.48 -13.20
N LYS A 183 -16.44 -12.74 -14.49
CA LYS A 183 -15.76 -11.76 -15.37
C LYS A 183 -16.56 -10.45 -15.47
N ARG A 184 -17.89 -10.52 -15.41
CA ARG A 184 -18.78 -9.35 -15.44
C ARG A 184 -18.61 -8.48 -14.19
N PHE A 185 -18.51 -9.11 -13.01
CA PHE A 185 -18.22 -8.40 -11.75
C PHE A 185 -16.90 -7.62 -11.84
N GLY A 186 -15.83 -8.25 -12.35
CA GLY A 186 -14.54 -7.57 -12.54
C GLY A 186 -14.60 -6.38 -13.50
N ILE A 187 -15.32 -6.49 -14.62
CA ILE A 187 -15.49 -5.39 -15.57
C ILE A 187 -16.28 -4.23 -14.95
N VAL A 188 -17.36 -4.53 -14.22
CA VAL A 188 -18.15 -3.51 -13.51
C VAL A 188 -17.30 -2.79 -12.47
N MET A 189 -16.49 -3.52 -11.70
CA MET A 189 -15.61 -2.93 -10.68
C MET A 189 -14.49 -2.08 -11.30
N MET A 190 -13.89 -2.53 -12.41
CA MET A 190 -12.89 -1.74 -13.14
C MET A 190 -13.50 -0.46 -13.74
N GLY A 191 -14.69 -0.56 -14.34
CA GLY A 191 -15.41 0.59 -14.86
C GLY A 191 -15.77 1.60 -13.76
N ALA A 192 -16.28 1.12 -12.63
CA ALA A 192 -16.58 1.96 -11.47
C ALA A 192 -15.32 2.67 -10.92
N TYR A 193 -14.19 1.97 -10.85
CA TYR A 193 -12.91 2.56 -10.44
C TYR A 193 -12.43 3.65 -11.40
N VAL A 194 -12.49 3.43 -12.71
CA VAL A 194 -12.10 4.44 -13.71
C VAL A 194 -13.00 5.67 -13.61
N VAL A 195 -14.32 5.49 -13.50
CA VAL A 195 -15.27 6.60 -13.29
C VAL A 195 -14.95 7.37 -12.02
N PHE A 196 -14.66 6.67 -10.93
CA PHE A 196 -14.25 7.28 -9.66
C PHE A 196 -12.95 8.10 -9.80
N CYS A 197 -11.92 7.55 -10.46
CA CYS A 197 -10.66 8.27 -10.68
C CYS A 197 -10.87 9.53 -11.51
N VAL A 198 -11.66 9.44 -12.59
CA VAL A 198 -11.97 10.58 -13.44
C VAL A 198 -12.71 11.67 -12.65
N ILE A 199 -13.74 11.31 -11.89
CA ILE A 199 -14.47 12.27 -11.03
C ILE A 199 -13.53 12.89 -9.99
N SER A 200 -12.69 12.08 -9.34
CA SER A 200 -11.74 12.56 -8.32
C SER A 200 -10.75 13.56 -8.89
N VAL A 201 -10.18 13.29 -10.07
CA VAL A 201 -9.25 14.20 -10.75
C VAL A 201 -9.93 15.50 -11.17
N ILE A 202 -11.16 15.43 -11.71
CA ILE A 202 -11.93 16.63 -12.12
C ILE A 202 -12.24 17.52 -10.90
N LEU A 203 -12.55 16.92 -9.76
CA LEU A 203 -12.83 17.61 -8.51
C LEU A 203 -11.58 18.27 -7.92
N GLU A 204 -10.43 17.59 -7.96
CA GLU A 204 -9.15 18.13 -7.50
C GLU A 204 -8.66 19.30 -8.38
N MET A 205 -8.87 19.21 -9.70
CA MET A 205 -8.53 20.27 -10.66
C MET A 205 -9.47 21.50 -10.58
N ASN A 206 -10.35 21.57 -9.58
CA ASN A 206 -11.31 22.67 -9.35
C ASN A 206 -12.23 23.00 -10.54
N ILE A 207 -12.40 22.06 -11.47
CA ILE A 207 -13.36 22.21 -12.58
C ILE A 207 -14.80 22.06 -12.03
N ILE A 208 -14.98 21.19 -11.04
CA ILE A 208 -16.22 21.04 -10.28
C ILE A 208 -15.97 21.50 -8.85
N SER A 209 -16.60 22.59 -8.44
CA SER A 209 -16.61 23.01 -7.04
C SER A 209 -17.35 21.96 -6.20
N CYS A 210 -16.68 21.46 -5.17
CA CYS A 210 -17.29 20.63 -4.13
C CYS A 210 -18.62 21.24 -3.65
N PRO A 211 -19.78 20.59 -3.88
CA PRO A 211 -21.06 21.10 -3.39
C PRO A 211 -21.17 20.98 -1.87
N LEU A 212 -20.39 20.07 -1.25
CA LEU A 212 -20.27 19.88 0.19
C LEU A 212 -19.17 20.77 0.78
N ARG A 213 -19.24 22.08 0.53
CA ARG A 213 -18.47 23.06 1.30
C ARG A 213 -19.22 23.23 2.62
N MET A 214 -18.64 22.79 3.73
CA MET A 214 -19.15 23.16 5.06
C MET A 214 -19.04 24.68 5.19
N VAL A 215 -20.08 25.41 4.76
CA VAL A 215 -20.28 26.82 5.09
C VAL A 215 -20.74 26.83 6.55
N GLY A 216 -19.81 27.01 7.48
CA GLY A 216 -20.14 27.19 8.88
C GLY A 216 -19.21 26.45 9.82
N GLY A 217 -18.37 27.23 10.51
CA GLY A 217 -17.53 26.76 11.59
C GLY A 217 -16.56 27.82 12.08
N SER A 218 -17.04 29.04 12.31
CA SER A 218 -16.40 29.91 13.30
C SER A 218 -16.62 29.26 14.66
N CYS A 219 -15.59 28.60 15.18
CA CYS A 219 -15.36 28.35 16.60
C CYS A 219 -13.84 28.31 16.80
#